data_AF-A0A5R8YEK4-F1
#
_entry.id   AF-A0A5R8YEK4-F1
#
_cell.length_a   1.000
_cell.length_b   1.000
_cell.length_c   1.000
_cell.angle_alpha   90.00
_cell.angle_beta   90.00
_cell.angle_gamma   90.00
#
_symmetry.space_group_name_H-M   'P 1'
#
loop_
_entity.id
_entity.type
_entity.pdbx_description
1 polymer ?
#
loop_
_entity_poly.entity_id
_entity_poly.type
_entity_poly.pdbx_seq_one_letter_code
_entity_poly.pdbx_strand_id
1 'polypeptide(L)'
;MQISDVIGLLHLIERHDITLWIDGGWGIDALLKRQTRPHGDLDIVVETRTLPRLIALLSEEGFQRLETPDSRDWNFVMGDIMGRRVDFHVITLDDRGNGLYGPVSGGQAYPASALEGKGQIGNHPVHCISAAYQVASHDAGYPLRPQDYQDMQALCTAFALPLPDRFLPPQA
;
A
#
# COMPACT_ATOMS: atom_id res chain seq x y z
N MET A 1 -9.97 -7.14 -6.14
CA MET A 1 -8.98 -7.30 -7.22
C MET A 1 -8.37 -8.69 -7.20
N GLN A 2 -8.27 -9.37 -8.35
CA GLN A 2 -7.64 -10.68 -8.44
C GLN A 2 -6.11 -10.55 -8.57
N ILE A 3 -5.37 -11.59 -8.20
CA ILE A 3 -3.90 -11.60 -8.30
C ILE A 3 -3.40 -11.35 -9.72
N SER A 4 -4.11 -11.86 -10.74
CA SER A 4 -3.80 -11.64 -12.15
C SER A 4 -3.93 -10.17 -12.56
N ASP A 5 -4.91 -9.46 -11.99
CA ASP A 5 -5.11 -8.04 -12.25
C ASP A 5 -3.94 -7.24 -11.68
N VAL A 6 -3.54 -7.53 -10.43
CA VAL A 6 -2.41 -6.88 -9.76
C VAL A 6 -1.13 -7.12 -10.55
N ILE A 7 -0.82 -8.38 -10.88
CA ILE A 7 0.39 -8.72 -11.64
C ILE A 7 0.39 -8.01 -13.00
N GLY A 8 -0.76 -7.94 -13.69
CA GLY A 8 -0.89 -7.22 -14.96
C GLY A 8 -0.58 -5.73 -14.84
N LEU A 9 -1.12 -5.07 -13.80
CA LEU A 9 -0.83 -3.66 -13.50
C LEU A 9 0.65 -3.45 -13.17
N LEU A 10 1.26 -4.32 -12.36
CA LEU A 10 2.67 -4.20 -11.99
C LEU A 10 3.59 -4.35 -13.21
N HIS A 11 3.34 -5.32 -14.10
CA HIS A 11 4.10 -5.44 -15.34
C HIS A 11 3.97 -4.19 -16.22
N LEU A 12 2.76 -3.61 -16.31
CA LEU A 12 2.55 -2.38 -17.06
C LEU A 12 3.38 -1.23 -16.47
N ILE A 13 3.32 -1.03 -15.16
CA ILE A 13 4.03 0.05 -14.45
C ILE A 13 5.55 -0.11 -14.58
N GLU A 14 6.07 -1.33 -14.42
CA GLU A 14 7.50 -1.63 -14.55
C GLU A 14 8.05 -1.34 -15.94
N ARG A 15 7.30 -1.66 -17.01
CA ARG A 15 7.72 -1.33 -18.39
C ARG A 15 7.87 0.17 -18.65
N HIS A 16 7.32 1.01 -17.78
CA HIS A 16 7.42 2.46 -17.87
C HIS A 16 8.43 3.04 -16.83
N ASP A 17 9.23 2.20 -16.18
CA ASP A 17 10.24 2.60 -15.20
C ASP A 17 9.67 3.48 -14.07
N ILE A 18 8.47 3.15 -13.60
CA ILE A 18 7.82 3.82 -12.47
C ILE A 18 8.04 2.99 -11.21
N THR A 19 8.75 3.57 -10.24
CA THR A 19 8.92 2.96 -8.91
C THR A 19 7.73 3.28 -8.02
N LEU A 20 7.22 2.25 -7.35
CA LEU A 20 6.21 2.36 -6.30
C LEU A 20 6.48 1.29 -5.23
N TRP A 21 5.79 1.42 -4.10
CA TRP A 21 5.78 0.42 -3.04
C TRP A 21 4.35 -0.07 -2.81
N ILE A 22 4.15 -1.37 -2.75
CA ILE A 22 2.85 -1.94 -2.39
C ILE A 22 2.61 -1.75 -0.89
N ASP A 23 1.47 -1.18 -0.54
CA ASP A 23 1.01 -0.99 0.84
C ASP A 23 -0.21 -1.90 1.12
N GLY A 24 -0.77 -1.78 2.32
CA GLY A 24 -2.05 -2.40 2.69
C GLY A 24 -2.08 -3.92 2.51
N GLY A 25 -3.24 -4.45 2.13
CA GLY A 25 -3.50 -5.89 2.12
C GLY A 25 -2.59 -6.66 1.15
N TRP A 26 -2.38 -6.13 -0.06
CA TRP A 26 -1.45 -6.74 -1.02
C TRP A 26 0.00 -6.61 -0.58
N GLY A 27 0.39 -5.52 0.10
CA GLY A 27 1.73 -5.35 0.65
C GLY A 27 2.03 -6.39 1.74
N ILE A 28 1.05 -6.66 2.60
CA ILE A 28 1.13 -7.70 3.64
C ILE A 28 1.24 -9.09 3.00
N ASP A 29 0.39 -9.41 2.03
CA ASP A 29 0.46 -10.70 1.33
C ASP A 29 1.75 -10.85 0.52
N ALA A 30 2.31 -9.76 0.00
CA ALA A 30 3.61 -9.76 -0.64
C ALA A 30 4.74 -10.14 0.35
N LEU A 31 4.70 -9.59 1.56
CA LEU A 31 5.66 -9.94 2.63
C LEU A 31 5.51 -11.41 3.07
N LEU A 32 4.26 -11.90 3.15
CA LEU A 32 3.94 -13.28 3.52
C LEU A 32 4.12 -14.30 2.38
N LYS A 33 4.35 -13.81 1.15
CA LYS A 33 4.54 -14.58 -0.10
C LYS A 33 3.39 -15.54 -0.40
N ARG A 34 2.18 -15.20 0.05
CA ARG A 34 0.96 -15.96 -0.22
C ARG A 34 -0.23 -15.04 -0.08
N GLN A 35 -1.26 -15.29 -0.88
CA GLN A 35 -2.52 -14.58 -0.71
C GLN A 35 -3.27 -15.16 0.50
N THR A 36 -3.50 -14.35 1.54
CA THR A 36 -4.17 -14.79 2.78
C THR A 36 -5.69 -14.57 2.74
N ARG A 37 -6.14 -13.59 1.95
CA ARG A 37 -7.56 -13.25 1.75
C ARG A 37 -7.80 -12.56 0.40
N PRO A 38 -9.06 -12.41 -0.03
CA PRO A 38 -9.41 -11.47 -1.09
C PRO A 38 -9.09 -10.02 -0.69
N HIS A 39 -8.63 -9.23 -1.66
CA HIS A 39 -8.39 -7.79 -1.51
C HIS A 39 -9.34 -7.02 -2.42
N GLY A 40 -9.89 -5.89 -1.95
CA GLY A 40 -10.81 -5.07 -2.75
C GLY A 40 -10.08 -4.19 -3.76
N ASP A 41 -8.92 -3.70 -3.34
CA ASP A 41 -8.11 -2.63 -3.90
C ASP A 41 -6.64 -3.06 -3.99
N LEU A 42 -5.81 -2.17 -4.55
CA LEU A 42 -4.36 -2.21 -4.52
C LEU A 42 -3.87 -0.88 -3.94
N ASP A 43 -3.40 -0.89 -2.70
CA ASP A 43 -2.79 0.28 -2.06
C ASP A 43 -1.34 0.43 -2.54
N ILE A 44 -0.97 1.63 -3.00
CA ILE A 44 0.37 1.95 -3.45
C ILE A 44 0.89 3.22 -2.80
N VAL A 45 2.17 3.22 -2.45
CA VAL A 45 2.93 4.45 -2.17
C VAL A 45 3.71 4.82 -3.42
N VAL A 46 3.61 6.07 -3.86
CA VAL A 46 4.27 6.56 -5.08
C VAL A 46 4.85 7.95 -4.88
N GLU A 47 5.97 8.22 -5.56
CA GLU A 47 6.67 9.49 -5.44
C GLU A 47 6.08 10.55 -6.39
N THR A 48 5.89 11.77 -5.87
CA THR A 48 5.23 12.90 -6.57
C THR A 48 5.78 13.18 -7.97
N ARG A 49 7.09 13.07 -8.23
CA ARG A 49 7.68 13.31 -9.57
C ARG A 49 7.24 12.28 -10.60
N THR A 50 6.89 11.07 -10.18
CA THR A 50 6.38 10.01 -11.09
C THR A 50 4.86 9.97 -11.20
N LEU A 51 4.15 10.61 -10.27
CA LEU A 51 2.69 10.57 -10.18
C LEU A 51 1.96 10.93 -11.49
N PRO A 52 2.28 12.03 -12.21
CA PRO A 52 1.55 12.37 -13.42
C PRO A 52 1.65 11.30 -14.52
N ARG A 53 2.82 10.63 -14.60
CA ARG A 53 3.05 9.54 -15.56
C ARG A 53 2.23 8.31 -15.18
N LEU A 54 2.16 7.97 -13.89
CA LEU A 54 1.37 6.84 -13.41
C LEU A 54 -0.13 7.07 -13.62
N ILE A 55 -0.63 8.28 -13.33
CA ILE A 55 -2.05 8.63 -13.57
C ILE A 55 -2.37 8.50 -15.06
N ALA A 56 -1.56 9.07 -15.94
CA ALA A 56 -1.77 8.98 -17.39
C ALA A 56 -1.80 7.53 -17.87
N LEU A 57 -0.83 6.72 -17.42
CA LEU A 57 -0.75 5.29 -17.74
C LEU A 57 -2.00 4.52 -17.29
N LEU A 58 -2.46 4.72 -16.06
CA LEU A 58 -3.67 4.05 -15.58
C LEU A 58 -4.93 4.58 -16.31
N SER A 59 -4.97 5.85 -16.68
CA SER A 59 -6.08 6.41 -17.46
C SER A 59 -6.17 5.84 -18.88
N GLU A 60 -5.04 5.53 -19.50
CA GLU A 60 -5.00 4.80 -20.78
C GLU A 60 -5.57 3.37 -20.63
N GLU A 61 -5.39 2.75 -19.46
CA GLU A 61 -6.01 1.46 -19.10
C GLU A 61 -7.46 1.57 -18.61
N GLY A 62 -8.06 2.77 -18.69
CA GLY A 62 -9.47 3.00 -18.36
C GLY A 62 -9.74 3.31 -16.88
N PHE A 63 -8.71 3.51 -16.06
CA PHE A 63 -8.89 3.97 -14.68
C PHE A 63 -9.18 5.47 -14.63
N GLN A 64 -10.13 5.85 -13.80
CA GLN A 64 -10.52 7.23 -13.56
C GLN A 64 -10.49 7.51 -12.07
N ARG A 65 -10.20 8.76 -11.70
CA ARG A 65 -10.26 9.20 -10.31
C ARG A 65 -11.68 9.05 -9.79
N LEU A 66 -11.82 8.44 -8.61
CA LEU A 66 -13.09 8.33 -7.91
C LEU A 66 -13.20 9.50 -6.94
N GLU A 67 -14.26 10.29 -7.09
CA GLU A 67 -14.56 11.39 -6.17
C GLU A 67 -15.13 10.84 -4.87
N THR A 68 -14.38 11.01 -3.78
CA THR A 68 -14.80 10.65 -2.42
C THR A 68 -14.64 11.87 -1.50
N PRO A 69 -15.47 12.02 -0.45
CA PRO A 69 -15.40 13.18 0.45
C PRO A 69 -14.05 13.37 1.14
N ASP A 70 -13.26 12.30 1.25
CA ASP A 70 -11.94 12.24 1.85
C ASP A 70 -10.78 12.33 0.85
N SER A 71 -11.08 12.43 -0.47
CA SER A 71 -10.05 12.53 -1.52
C SER A 71 -9.19 13.79 -1.34
N ARG A 72 -7.88 13.60 -1.50
CA ARG A 72 -6.84 14.63 -1.42
C ARG A 72 -5.85 14.44 -2.57
N ASP A 73 -5.03 15.45 -2.86
CA ASP A 73 -4.00 15.32 -3.90
C ASP A 73 -2.95 14.23 -3.60
N TRP A 74 -2.79 13.87 -2.32
CA TRP A 74 -1.85 12.87 -1.84
C TRP A 74 -2.50 11.59 -1.28
N ASN A 75 -3.82 11.51 -1.29
CA ASN A 75 -4.57 10.31 -0.93
C ASN A 75 -5.85 10.24 -1.76
N PHE A 76 -5.90 9.34 -2.74
CA PHE A 76 -7.06 9.22 -3.60
C PHE A 76 -7.14 7.87 -4.28
N VAL A 77 -8.33 7.51 -4.75
CA VAL A 77 -8.56 6.24 -5.43
C VAL A 77 -8.76 6.48 -6.92
N MET A 78 -8.14 5.65 -7.76
CA MET A 78 -8.53 5.48 -9.17
C MET A 78 -9.22 4.13 -9.34
N GLY A 79 -10.29 4.07 -10.12
CA GLY A 79 -11.00 2.82 -10.42
C GLY A 79 -11.46 2.72 -11.86
N ASP A 80 -11.78 1.51 -12.29
CA ASP A 80 -12.21 1.22 -13.66
C ASP A 80 -13.62 0.59 -13.73
N ILE A 81 -14.09 0.34 -14.95
CA ILE A 81 -15.41 -0.27 -15.20
C ILE A 81 -15.52 -1.73 -14.74
N MET A 82 -14.39 -2.40 -14.50
CA MET A 82 -14.35 -3.77 -14.00
C MET A 82 -14.38 -3.81 -12.46
N GLY A 83 -14.41 -2.65 -11.80
CA GLY A 83 -14.44 -2.52 -10.36
C GLY A 83 -13.06 -2.68 -9.69
N ARG A 84 -11.96 -2.67 -10.46
CA ARG A 84 -10.60 -2.61 -9.92
C ARG A 84 -10.39 -1.22 -9.31
N ARG A 85 -9.71 -1.16 -8.16
CA ARG A 85 -9.41 0.09 -7.44
C ARG A 85 -7.95 0.13 -7.03
N VAL A 86 -7.30 1.26 -7.27
CA VAL A 86 -5.93 1.54 -6.84
C VAL A 86 -5.98 2.74 -5.90
N ASP A 87 -5.56 2.57 -4.65
CA ASP A 87 -5.48 3.63 -3.64
C ASP A 87 -4.06 4.21 -3.66
N PHE A 88 -3.97 5.52 -3.89
CA PHE A 88 -2.72 6.24 -4.04
C PHE A 88 -2.35 6.94 -2.75
N HIS A 89 -1.22 6.58 -2.17
CA HIS A 89 -0.53 7.33 -1.14
C HIS A 89 0.67 8.05 -1.75
N VAL A 90 0.56 9.38 -1.93
CA VAL A 90 1.61 10.15 -2.60
C VAL A 90 2.58 10.73 -1.60
N ILE A 91 3.87 10.49 -1.84
CA ILE A 91 4.96 10.99 -1.02
C ILE A 91 5.93 11.87 -1.80
N THR A 92 6.57 12.80 -1.12
CA THR A 92 7.77 13.49 -1.62
C THR A 92 8.98 12.95 -0.88
N LEU A 93 9.95 12.38 -1.60
CA LEU A 93 11.18 11.88 -0.99
C LEU A 93 12.11 13.03 -0.61
N ASP A 94 12.62 13.01 0.62
CA ASP A 94 13.71 13.87 1.06
C ASP A 94 15.10 13.27 0.74
N ASP A 95 16.16 14.04 0.97
CA ASP A 95 17.55 13.61 0.73
C ASP A 95 18.01 12.44 1.61
N ARG A 96 17.23 12.08 2.64
CA ARG A 96 17.47 10.95 3.55
C ARG A 96 16.64 9.72 3.20
N GLY A 97 15.82 9.80 2.14
CA GLY A 97 14.94 8.73 1.70
C GLY A 97 13.62 8.62 2.46
N ASN A 98 13.28 9.58 3.33
CA ASN A 98 11.96 9.59 3.96
C ASN A 98 10.92 10.09 2.96
N GLY A 99 9.75 9.46 2.95
CA GLY A 99 8.59 9.88 2.17
C GLY A 99 7.70 10.82 2.98
N LEU A 100 7.74 12.11 2.69
CA LEU A 100 6.83 13.09 3.28
C LEU A 100 5.43 12.90 2.70
N TYR A 101 4.44 12.58 3.54
CA TYR A 101 3.09 12.23 3.10
C TYR A 101 2.20 13.47 3.05
N GLY A 102 1.84 13.88 1.83
CA GLY A 102 1.15 15.15 1.61
C GLY A 102 2.01 16.38 1.91
N PRO A 103 1.40 17.57 2.10
CA PRO A 103 2.14 18.78 2.40
C PRO A 103 2.86 18.67 3.75
N VAL A 104 4.05 19.24 3.83
CA VAL A 104 4.96 19.18 5.01
C VAL A 104 4.27 19.60 6.31
N SER A 105 3.28 20.50 6.25
CA SER A 105 2.49 20.94 7.41
C SER A 105 1.65 19.84 8.07
N GLY A 106 1.40 18.72 7.38
CA GLY A 106 0.63 17.59 7.89
C GLY A 106 1.42 16.67 8.84
N GLY A 107 2.76 16.75 8.84
CA GLY A 107 3.64 16.05 9.78
C GLY A 107 3.69 14.52 9.68
N GLN A 108 2.95 13.91 8.75
CA GLN A 108 2.99 12.46 8.51
C GLN A 108 4.09 12.11 7.50
N ALA A 109 4.85 11.06 7.78
CA ALA A 109 5.92 10.62 6.90
C ALA A 109 6.15 9.11 7.00
N TYR A 110 6.49 8.51 5.87
CA TYR A 110 7.09 7.20 5.79
C TYR A 110 8.59 7.35 6.05
N PRO A 111 9.15 6.79 7.15
CA PRO A 111 10.59 6.78 7.33
C PRO A 111 11.25 5.98 6.19
N ALA A 112 12.51 6.27 5.87
CA ALA A 112 13.23 5.54 4.82
C ALA A 112 13.14 4.02 4.97
N SER A 113 13.25 3.52 6.21
CA SER A 113 13.10 2.09 6.54
C SER A 113 11.72 1.51 6.18
N ALA A 114 10.66 2.32 6.13
CA ALA A 114 9.35 1.86 5.67
C ALA A 114 9.36 1.51 4.18
N LEU A 115 10.23 2.12 3.38
CA LEU A 115 10.30 1.96 1.93
C LEU A 115 11.34 0.92 1.49
N GLU A 116 11.92 0.16 2.43
CA GLU A 116 12.93 -0.87 2.14
C GLU A 116 12.35 -2.28 2.02
N GLY A 117 11.03 -2.44 2.23
CA GLY A 117 10.37 -3.73 2.16
C GLY A 117 10.46 -4.38 0.78
N LYS A 118 10.63 -5.71 0.79
CA LYS A 118 10.66 -6.54 -0.40
C LYS A 118 9.77 -7.76 -0.20
N GLY A 119 8.91 -8.02 -1.17
CA GLY A 119 7.95 -9.11 -1.13
C GLY A 119 7.79 -9.77 -2.48
N GLN A 120 6.78 -10.64 -2.57
CA GLN A 120 6.43 -11.33 -3.79
C GLN A 120 4.91 -11.54 -3.88
N ILE A 121 4.29 -11.12 -4.99
CA ILE A 121 2.89 -11.38 -5.30
C ILE A 121 2.84 -12.46 -6.39
N GLY A 122 2.41 -13.67 -6.03
CA GLY A 122 2.53 -14.83 -6.89
C GLY A 122 4.00 -15.14 -7.15
N ASN A 123 4.44 -15.06 -8.41
CA ASN A 123 5.85 -15.19 -8.77
C ASN A 123 6.55 -13.82 -8.99
N HIS A 124 5.83 -12.72 -8.85
CA HIS A 124 6.30 -11.38 -9.19
C HIS A 124 6.98 -10.70 -7.99
N PRO A 125 8.30 -10.40 -8.02
CA PRO A 125 8.96 -9.68 -6.94
C PRO A 125 8.48 -8.22 -6.90
N VAL A 126 8.27 -7.68 -5.70
CA VAL A 126 7.80 -6.29 -5.53
C VAL A 126 8.55 -5.56 -4.44
N HIS A 127 8.66 -4.24 -4.59
CA HIS A 127 8.91 -3.32 -3.47
C HIS A 127 7.61 -3.13 -2.69
N CYS A 128 7.67 -3.19 -1.36
CA CYS A 128 6.51 -3.00 -0.51
C CYS A 128 6.87 -2.24 0.76
N ILE A 129 5.84 -1.79 1.49
CA ILE A 129 6.02 -1.20 2.81
C ILE A 129 6.51 -2.25 3.79
N SER A 130 7.52 -1.90 4.58
CA SER A 130 8.16 -2.82 5.53
C SER A 130 7.16 -3.41 6.53
N ALA A 131 7.41 -4.64 6.99
CA ALA A 131 6.56 -5.30 7.97
C ALA A 131 6.41 -4.47 9.27
N ALA A 132 7.52 -3.89 9.75
CA ALA A 132 7.50 -3.05 10.96
C ALA A 132 6.62 -1.81 10.79
N TYR A 133 6.68 -1.16 9.62
CA TYR A 133 5.87 0.03 9.37
C TYR A 133 4.39 -0.30 9.11
N GLN A 134 4.09 -1.42 8.44
CA GLN A 134 2.72 -1.94 8.33
C GLN A 134 2.09 -2.11 9.72
N VAL A 135 2.80 -2.72 10.67
CA VAL A 135 2.31 -2.85 12.06
C VAL A 135 2.13 -1.50 12.73
N ALA A 136 3.13 -0.61 12.63
CA ALA A 136 3.08 0.70 13.26
C ALA A 136 1.95 1.59 12.69
N SER A 137 1.71 1.57 11.37
CA SER A 137 0.66 2.35 10.73
C SER A 137 -0.74 1.85 11.10
N HIS A 138 -0.93 0.53 11.20
CA HIS A 138 -2.17 -0.06 11.68
C HIS A 138 -2.41 0.26 13.17
N ASP A 139 -1.34 0.43 13.95
CA ASP A 139 -1.41 0.79 15.37
C ASP A 139 -1.76 2.27 15.62
N ALA A 140 -1.68 3.14 14.61
CA ALA A 140 -1.81 4.61 14.72
C ALA A 140 -3.24 5.16 15.00
N GLY A 141 -4.19 4.33 15.43
CA GLY A 141 -5.46 4.78 16.02
C GLY A 141 -6.70 4.85 15.12
N TYR A 142 -6.69 4.36 13.88
CA TYR A 142 -7.92 4.29 13.06
C TYR A 142 -8.81 3.09 13.43
N PRO A 143 -10.13 3.12 13.16
CA PRO A 143 -11.03 2.00 13.46
C PRO A 143 -10.60 0.71 12.73
N LEU A 144 -10.33 -0.36 13.48
CA LEU A 144 -9.92 -1.64 12.90
C LEU A 144 -11.11 -2.39 12.33
N ARG A 145 -10.90 -2.99 11.17
CA ARG A 145 -11.77 -3.98 10.53
C ARG A 145 -11.35 -5.38 10.96
N PRO A 146 -12.22 -6.39 10.84
CA PRO A 146 -11.88 -7.77 11.21
C PRO A 146 -10.61 -8.32 10.53
N GLN A 147 -10.38 -7.95 9.27
CA GLN A 147 -9.20 -8.36 8.51
C GLN A 147 -7.90 -7.77 9.06
N ASP A 148 -7.93 -6.57 9.64
CA ASP A 148 -6.73 -5.91 10.15
C ASP A 148 -6.13 -6.72 11.33
N TYR A 149 -6.96 -7.36 12.15
CA TYR A 149 -6.49 -8.26 13.22
C TYR A 149 -5.77 -9.50 12.66
N GLN A 150 -6.33 -10.13 11.63
CA GLN A 150 -5.75 -11.32 11.00
C GLN A 150 -4.43 -10.98 10.31
N ASP A 151 -4.40 -9.87 9.58
CA ASP A 151 -3.23 -9.37 8.87
C ASP A 151 -2.09 -9.07 9.86
N MET A 152 -2.36 -8.36 10.96
CA MET A 152 -1.34 -8.03 11.97
C MET A 152 -0.83 -9.26 12.71
N GLN A 153 -1.69 -10.22 13.06
CA GLN A 153 -1.26 -11.48 13.69
C GLN A 153 -0.35 -12.28 12.77
N ALA A 154 -0.71 -12.42 11.50
CA ALA A 154 0.08 -13.15 10.51
C ALA A 154 1.44 -12.48 10.27
N LEU A 155 1.44 -11.16 10.11
CA LEU A 155 2.65 -10.38 9.85
C LEU A 155 3.60 -10.39 11.05
N CYS A 156 3.08 -10.15 12.27
CA CYS A 156 3.89 -10.19 13.48
C CYS A 156 4.51 -11.56 13.72
N THR A 157 3.74 -12.64 13.48
CA THR A 157 4.25 -14.02 13.58
C THR A 157 5.37 -14.28 12.58
N ALA A 158 5.18 -13.91 11.31
CA ALA A 158 6.13 -14.20 10.24
C ALA A 158 7.46 -13.42 10.39
N PHE A 159 7.42 -12.22 10.97
CA PHE A 159 8.58 -11.34 11.11
C PHE A 159 9.11 -11.24 12.56
N ALA A 160 8.57 -12.05 13.48
CA ALA A 160 8.90 -12.00 14.91
C ALA A 160 8.78 -10.58 15.51
N LEU A 161 7.75 -9.84 15.10
CA LEU A 161 7.43 -8.51 15.62
C LEU A 161 6.49 -8.63 16.84
N PRO A 162 6.58 -7.71 17.81
CA PRO A 162 5.60 -7.65 18.89
C PRO A 162 4.23 -7.27 18.30
N LEU A 163 3.19 -8.03 18.68
CA LEU A 163 1.81 -7.71 18.32
C LEU A 163 1.29 -6.62 19.27
N PRO A 164 0.89 -5.44 18.77
CA PRO A 164 0.34 -4.39 19.64
C PRO A 164 -0.96 -4.83 20.35
N ASP A 165 -1.18 -4.33 21.57
CA ASP A 165 -2.28 -4.77 22.45
C ASP A 165 -3.67 -4.64 21.80
N ARG A 166 -3.87 -3.62 20.95
CA ARG A 166 -5.13 -3.39 20.26
C ARG A 166 -5.52 -4.49 19.26
N PHE A 167 -4.58 -5.36 18.87
CA PHE A 167 -4.83 -6.51 18.00
C PHE A 167 -4.97 -7.82 18.77
N LEU A 168 -4.81 -7.77 20.10
CA LEU A 168 -5.10 -8.90 20.97
C LEU A 168 -6.62 -9.08 21.09
N PRO A 169 -7.09 -10.33 21.26
CA PRO A 169 -8.47 -10.55 21.65
C PRO A 169 -8.79 -9.83 22.97
N PRO A 170 -10.04 -9.41 23.20
CA PRO A 170 -10.44 -8.83 24.47
C PRO A 170 -10.05 -9.76 25.62
N GLN A 171 -9.38 -9.24 26.64
CA GLN A 171 -9.13 -10.01 27.86
C GLN A 171 -10.49 -10.27 28.53
N ALA A 172 -10.78 -11.55 28.81
CA ALA A 172 -12.00 -12.01 29.45
C ALA A 172 -12.06 -11.64 30.94
#